data_AF-A0A067GID7-F1
#
_entry.id   AF-A0A067GID7-F1
#
_cell.length_a   1.000
_cell.length_b   1.000
_cell.length_c   1.000
_cell.angle_alpha   90.00
_cell.angle_beta   90.00
_cell.angle_gamma   90.00
#
_symmetry.space_group_name_H-M   'P 1'
#
loop_
_entity.id
_entity.type
_entity.pdbx_description
1 polymer ?
#
loop_
_entity_poly.entity_id
_entity_poly.type
_entity_poly.pdbx_seq_one_letter_code
_entity_poly.pdbx_strand_id
1 'polypeptide(L)'
;VSHYGELALECVNAYYQYGRALLYKAQEEADPLVSVPKKEGDSQQGSDKDDSVKNAVNGESSTASVSSSAEQHGSSNNQDEAADDVPGDNEEDEEGNDGENVAEADEDESDLDLAWKMLDVARAIAEKHWGDSMEKVDILSALAEVALEREDIETSLSDYQKALTILERMVEPDSRHIAELNFRICLCLEIGSKPQEAIPYCQKAISVCKSRVQRLLNEVKSLGESATSSAPAELDDGIQQSSSEFQNDKLLTDKEAEIETLSGLCGDLEKKASPI
;
A
#
# COMPACT_ATOMS: atom_id res chain seq x y z
N VAL A 1 8.63 23.88 24.71
CA VAL A 1 8.29 23.97 23.28
C VAL A 1 6.87 23.45 23.15
N SER A 2 5.89 24.34 23.04
CA SER A 2 4.48 23.95 22.90
C SER A 2 3.73 25.12 22.27
N HIS A 3 3.93 25.29 20.96
CA HIS A 3 3.28 26.34 20.19
C HIS A 3 1.92 25.90 19.62
N TYR A 4 1.63 24.59 19.58
CA TYR A 4 0.43 24.02 18.99
C TYR A 4 -0.19 22.97 19.93
N GLY A 5 -1.52 22.87 19.93
CA GLY A 5 -2.24 21.80 20.64
C GLY A 5 -2.12 20.47 19.91
N GLU A 6 -2.34 19.37 20.61
CA GLU A 6 -2.18 18.00 20.05
C GLU A 6 -3.03 17.76 18.81
N LEU A 7 -4.19 18.41 18.67
CA LEU A 7 -5.07 18.27 17.50
C LEU A 7 -4.99 19.45 16.51
N ALA A 8 -3.91 20.21 16.54
CA ALA A 8 -3.66 21.31 15.60
C ALA A 8 -3.20 20.79 14.23
N LEU A 9 -3.47 21.56 13.17
CA LEU A 9 -3.11 21.18 11.79
C LEU A 9 -1.61 20.97 11.63
N GLU A 10 -0.81 21.77 12.33
CA GLU A 10 0.64 21.73 12.31
C GLU A 10 1.19 20.38 12.84
N CYS A 11 0.37 19.60 13.54
CA CYS A 11 0.72 18.29 14.06
C CYS A 11 0.44 17.15 13.07
N VAL A 12 -0.33 17.36 11.99
CA VAL A 12 -0.74 16.29 11.05
C VAL A 12 0.47 15.53 10.51
N ASN A 13 1.46 16.26 9.97
CA ASN A 13 2.67 15.63 9.43
C ASN A 13 3.43 14.84 10.50
N ALA A 14 3.46 15.29 11.76
CA ALA A 14 4.13 14.55 12.82
C ALA A 14 3.45 13.20 13.09
N TYR A 15 2.12 13.19 13.23
CA TYR A 15 1.35 11.95 13.40
C TYR A 15 1.48 11.02 12.19
N TYR A 16 1.39 11.58 10.98
CA TYR A 16 1.53 10.82 9.74
C TYR A 16 2.90 10.13 9.63
N GLN A 17 4.00 10.87 9.86
CA GLN A 17 5.35 10.28 9.78
C GLN A 17 5.58 9.25 10.89
N TYR A 18 5.05 9.51 12.09
CA TYR A 18 5.17 8.54 13.19
C TYR A 18 4.42 7.24 12.87
N GLY A 19 3.17 7.34 12.44
CA GLY A 19 2.38 6.18 12.04
C GLY A 19 3.00 5.39 10.90
N ARG A 20 3.60 6.07 9.91
CA ARG A 20 4.35 5.40 8.83
C ARG A 20 5.61 4.70 9.29
N ALA A 21 6.38 5.31 10.18
CA ALA A 21 7.57 4.67 10.71
C ALA A 21 7.23 3.37 11.47
N LEU A 22 6.14 3.39 12.24
CA LEU A 22 5.63 2.20 12.93
C LEU A 22 5.13 1.13 11.96
N LEU A 23 4.39 1.51 10.92
CA LEU A 23 3.96 0.59 9.85
C LEU A 23 5.17 -0.09 9.19
N TYR A 24 6.20 0.66 8.82
CA TYR A 24 7.41 0.08 8.20
C TYR A 24 8.16 -0.85 9.15
N LYS A 25 8.26 -0.49 10.43
CA LYS A 25 8.83 -1.37 11.44
C LYS A 25 8.05 -2.69 11.53
N ALA A 26 6.72 -2.62 11.62
CA ALA A 26 5.87 -3.81 11.68
C ALA A 26 6.04 -4.72 10.44
N GLN A 27 6.13 -4.13 9.24
CA GLN A 27 6.37 -4.87 8.00
C GLN A 27 7.76 -5.53 7.95
N GLU A 28 8.80 -4.85 8.42
CA GLU A 28 10.16 -5.41 8.49
C GLU A 28 10.24 -6.59 9.48
N GLU A 29 9.51 -6.51 10.60
CA GLU A 29 9.45 -7.58 11.60
C GLU A 29 8.62 -8.79 11.13
N ALA A 30 7.59 -8.55 10.32
CA ALA A 30 6.78 -9.58 9.69
C ALA A 30 7.51 -10.30 8.52
N ASP A 31 8.58 -9.71 7.96
CA ASP A 31 9.30 -10.31 6.83
C ASP A 31 10.07 -11.58 7.26
N PRO A 32 9.68 -12.77 6.74
CA PRO A 32 10.33 -14.04 7.09
C PRO A 32 11.79 -14.13 6.62
N LEU A 33 12.24 -13.23 5.73
CA LEU A 33 13.62 -13.19 5.23
C LEU A 33 14.54 -12.34 6.11
N VAL A 34 14.00 -11.37 6.85
CA VAL A 34 14.75 -10.51 7.79
C VAL A 34 15.00 -11.26 9.11
N SER A 35 14.08 -12.12 9.50
CA SER A 35 14.10 -12.90 10.74
C SER A 35 15.00 -14.15 10.69
N VAL A 36 15.66 -14.45 9.55
CA VAL A 36 16.67 -15.51 9.46
C VAL A 36 18.01 -14.98 10.02
N PRO A 37 18.55 -15.55 11.11
CA PRO A 37 19.89 -15.19 11.56
C PRO A 37 20.88 -15.51 10.43
N LYS A 38 21.61 -14.50 9.97
CA LYS A 38 22.80 -14.70 9.12
C LYS A 38 23.74 -15.62 9.89
N LYS A 39 23.70 -16.92 9.59
CA LYS A 39 24.69 -17.87 10.07
C LYS A 39 26.03 -17.44 9.50
N GLU A 40 26.81 -16.77 10.34
CA GLU A 40 28.21 -16.49 10.11
C GLU A 40 28.91 -17.79 9.69
N GLY A 41 29.70 -17.67 8.63
CA GLY A 41 30.33 -18.80 7.99
C GLY A 41 31.27 -19.54 8.94
N ASP A 42 31.19 -20.86 8.89
CA ASP A 42 32.39 -21.66 9.09
C ASP A 42 32.57 -22.58 7.89
N SER A 43 33.70 -22.36 7.24
CA SER A 43 34.18 -23.04 6.05
C SER A 43 34.79 -24.39 6.41
N GLN A 44 34.34 -25.47 5.76
CA GLN A 44 35.21 -26.60 5.42
C GLN A 44 34.60 -27.53 4.35
N GLN A 45 34.97 -27.25 3.10
CA GLN A 45 35.68 -28.15 2.19
C GLN A 45 35.13 -29.58 1.92
N GLY A 46 34.65 -29.77 0.69
CA GLY A 46 35.18 -30.81 -0.21
C GLY A 46 34.31 -32.03 -0.49
N SER A 47 33.77 -32.12 -1.71
CA SER A 47 34.17 -33.15 -2.70
C SER A 47 33.20 -33.15 -3.88
N ASP A 48 33.76 -32.91 -5.06
CA ASP A 48 33.13 -33.14 -6.37
C ASP A 48 32.62 -34.57 -6.53
N LYS A 49 31.51 -34.72 -7.27
CA LYS A 49 31.42 -35.67 -8.39
C LYS A 49 30.30 -35.32 -9.36
N ASP A 50 30.62 -35.68 -10.57
CA ASP A 50 30.15 -35.25 -11.88
C ASP A 50 28.88 -35.98 -12.36
N ASP A 51 28.33 -35.41 -13.44
CA ASP A 51 27.78 -36.09 -14.61
C ASP A 51 26.24 -36.16 -14.85
N SER A 52 25.88 -35.48 -15.94
CA SER A 52 24.99 -35.87 -17.05
C SER A 52 23.46 -36.06 -16.92
N VAL A 53 22.79 -35.17 -17.67
CA VAL A 53 21.82 -35.42 -18.77
C VAL A 53 20.35 -35.75 -18.44
N LYS A 54 19.49 -34.79 -18.86
CA LYS A 54 18.17 -34.87 -19.52
C LYS A 54 17.33 -36.15 -19.33
N ASN A 55 16.07 -35.95 -18.89
CA ASN A 55 14.91 -36.22 -19.75
C ASN A 55 13.61 -35.61 -19.20
N ALA A 56 12.73 -35.31 -20.15
CA ALA A 56 11.37 -34.81 -19.98
C ALA A 56 10.35 -35.92 -19.64
N VAL A 57 9.10 -35.46 -19.51
CA VAL A 57 7.77 -36.10 -19.66
C VAL A 57 7.01 -36.64 -18.44
N ASN A 58 5.76 -36.14 -18.38
CA ASN A 58 4.49 -36.70 -17.84
C ASN A 58 4.44 -37.01 -16.34
N GLY A 59 3.34 -36.80 -15.63
CA GLY A 59 1.95 -36.72 -16.06
C GLY A 59 1.14 -37.55 -15.05
N GLU A 60 0.28 -36.86 -14.32
CA GLU A 60 -0.93 -37.36 -13.64
C GLU A 60 -0.83 -38.48 -12.58
N SER A 61 -1.16 -38.06 -11.35
CA SER A 61 -2.26 -38.58 -10.51
C SER A 61 -2.11 -39.89 -9.72
N SER A 62 -2.88 -39.90 -8.60
CA SER A 62 -3.17 -40.96 -7.62
C SER A 62 -2.19 -41.08 -6.45
N THR A 63 -2.57 -41.22 -5.18
CA THR A 63 -3.83 -41.52 -4.48
C THR A 63 -3.53 -41.45 -2.98
N ALA A 64 -4.45 -40.96 -2.14
CA ALA A 64 -4.79 -41.61 -0.87
C ALA A 64 -6.07 -40.99 -0.29
N SER A 65 -7.15 -41.76 -0.39
CA SER A 65 -8.42 -41.60 0.28
C SER A 65 -8.29 -41.84 1.79
N VAL A 66 -9.07 -41.12 2.61
CA VAL A 66 -9.88 -41.77 3.65
C VAL A 66 -11.21 -41.02 3.77
N SER A 67 -12.27 -41.83 3.76
CA SER A 67 -13.69 -41.51 3.80
C SER A 67 -14.22 -41.58 5.24
N SER A 68 -15.20 -40.74 5.58
CA SER A 68 -16.47 -41.23 6.12
C SER A 68 -17.58 -40.16 6.08
N SER A 69 -18.51 -40.37 5.15
CA SER A 69 -20.00 -40.20 5.23
C SER A 69 -20.59 -40.30 6.65
N ALA A 70 -21.79 -39.85 7.00
CA ALA A 70 -22.97 -39.23 6.38
C ALA A 70 -23.84 -38.74 7.59
N GLU A 71 -24.96 -38.03 7.54
CA GLU A 71 -26.15 -38.02 6.68
C GLU A 71 -26.86 -36.68 6.85
N GLN A 72 -27.60 -36.28 5.81
CA GLN A 72 -28.58 -35.19 5.78
C GLN A 72 -29.99 -35.69 6.12
N HIS A 73 -30.91 -34.72 6.26
CA HIS A 73 -32.39 -34.79 6.34
C HIS A 73 -32.96 -35.14 7.73
N GLY A 74 -33.99 -34.48 8.27
CA GLY A 74 -34.90 -33.45 7.78
C GLY A 74 -36.26 -33.59 8.51
N SER A 75 -37.01 -32.49 8.62
CA SER A 75 -38.48 -32.40 8.84
C SER A 75 -39.07 -32.13 10.25
N SER A 76 -39.53 -30.88 10.43
CA SER A 76 -40.88 -30.39 10.86
C SER A 76 -41.71 -31.12 11.93
N ASN A 77 -42.09 -30.46 13.04
CA ASN A 77 -43.37 -29.73 13.24
C ASN A 77 -43.66 -29.35 14.73
N ASN A 78 -44.03 -28.09 14.94
CA ASN A 78 -45.18 -27.53 15.69
C ASN A 78 -45.35 -27.50 17.24
N GLN A 79 -45.78 -26.29 17.68
CA GLN A 79 -46.68 -25.89 18.81
C GLN A 79 -46.08 -25.83 20.23
N ASP A 80 -46.46 -24.93 21.14
CA ASP A 80 -47.31 -23.72 21.17
C ASP A 80 -47.00 -22.94 22.47
N GLU A 81 -47.65 -21.78 22.60
CA GLU A 81 -47.52 -20.62 23.48
C GLU A 81 -47.62 -20.75 25.03
N ALA A 82 -47.31 -19.59 25.66
CA ALA A 82 -47.85 -18.97 26.90
C ALA A 82 -47.11 -19.28 28.22
N ALA A 83 -46.46 -18.32 28.91
CA ALA A 83 -46.88 -17.07 29.59
C ALA A 83 -46.94 -17.25 31.14
N ASP A 84 -46.77 -16.12 31.86
CA ASP A 84 -46.74 -15.87 33.33
C ASP A 84 -45.38 -16.00 34.04
N ASP A 85 -45.03 -15.23 35.09
CA ASP A 85 -45.33 -13.86 35.59
C ASP A 85 -44.37 -13.69 36.81
N VAL A 86 -43.53 -12.64 36.82
CA VAL A 86 -43.05 -11.67 37.87
C VAL A 86 -43.25 -11.99 39.41
N PRO A 87 -42.65 -11.33 40.45
CA PRO A 87 -41.41 -10.52 40.72
C PRO A 87 -40.63 -10.89 42.03
N GLY A 88 -39.56 -10.13 42.34
CA GLY A 88 -39.22 -9.67 43.73
C GLY A 88 -37.76 -9.95 44.13
N ASP A 89 -36.80 -9.02 44.09
CA ASP A 89 -36.53 -7.79 44.89
C ASP A 89 -35.78 -8.04 46.24
N ASN A 90 -34.88 -7.10 46.56
CA ASN A 90 -34.02 -6.92 47.76
C ASN A 90 -32.76 -7.80 47.94
N GLU A 91 -31.63 -7.35 48.48
CA GLU A 91 -31.02 -6.02 48.76
C GLU A 91 -29.54 -6.28 49.16
N GLU A 92 -28.71 -5.24 48.97
CA GLU A 92 -27.42 -4.84 49.58
C GLU A 92 -26.61 -5.80 50.49
N ASP A 93 -25.28 -5.89 50.26
CA ASP A 93 -24.26 -5.48 51.27
C ASP A 93 -22.80 -5.70 50.81
N GLU A 94 -22.06 -4.58 50.80
CA GLU A 94 -20.70 -4.28 51.30
C GLU A 94 -19.45 -5.16 51.02
N GLU A 95 -18.45 -4.47 50.46
CA GLU A 95 -17.04 -4.36 50.89
C GLU A 95 -16.19 -5.64 50.98
N GLY A 96 -15.49 -5.91 49.87
CA GLY A 96 -14.29 -6.72 49.82
C GLY A 96 -13.18 -6.01 49.03
N ASN A 97 -12.55 -5.01 49.66
CA ASN A 97 -11.24 -4.49 49.22
C ASN A 97 -10.20 -5.60 49.37
N ASP A 98 -10.04 -6.42 48.34
CA ASP A 98 -8.80 -7.16 48.11
C ASP A 98 -8.05 -6.45 46.98
N GLY A 99 -6.88 -5.96 47.34
CA GLY A 99 -5.93 -5.36 46.42
C GLY A 99 -5.39 -6.42 45.49
N GLU A 100 -6.18 -6.77 44.48
CA GLU A 100 -5.62 -7.29 43.25
C GLU A 100 -4.93 -6.09 42.59
N ASN A 101 -3.64 -6.04 42.84
CA ASN A 101 -2.66 -5.40 41.99
C ASN A 101 -2.96 -5.88 40.56
N VAL A 102 -3.86 -5.18 39.88
CA VAL A 102 -3.95 -5.14 38.43
C VAL A 102 -2.61 -4.53 38.05
N ALA A 103 -1.59 -5.39 37.97
CA ALA A 103 -0.64 -5.26 36.90
C ALA A 103 -1.53 -5.15 35.67
N GLU A 104 -1.78 -3.91 35.25
CA GLU A 104 -1.98 -3.58 33.86
C GLU A 104 -0.92 -4.42 33.17
N ALA A 105 -1.34 -5.58 32.66
CA ALA A 105 -0.68 -6.14 31.53
C ALA A 105 -0.86 -5.00 30.53
N ASP A 106 0.16 -4.14 30.44
CA ASP A 106 0.49 -3.48 29.20
C ASP A 106 0.56 -4.64 28.21
N GLU A 107 -0.59 -5.01 27.64
CA GLU A 107 -0.64 -5.72 26.38
C GLU A 107 0.09 -4.77 25.47
N ASP A 108 1.40 -4.99 25.32
CA ASP A 108 2.30 -4.17 24.53
C ASP A 108 1.57 -3.90 23.21
N GLU A 109 1.05 -2.69 23.06
CA GLU A 109 0.27 -2.33 21.90
C GLU A 109 1.14 -2.60 20.69
N SER A 110 0.67 -3.43 19.75
CA SER A 110 1.49 -3.80 18.60
C SER A 110 1.88 -2.53 17.83
N ASP A 111 3.06 -2.53 17.21
CA ASP A 111 3.47 -1.38 16.39
C ASP A 111 2.43 -1.07 15.30
N LEU A 112 1.72 -2.10 14.81
CA LEU A 112 0.65 -1.95 13.83
C LEU A 112 -0.63 -1.32 14.41
N ASP A 113 -0.95 -1.55 15.68
CA ASP A 113 -2.02 -0.86 16.42
C ASP A 113 -1.68 0.60 16.64
N LEU A 114 -0.46 0.87 17.08
CA LEU A 114 -0.02 2.23 17.28
C LEU A 114 0.09 2.99 15.95
N ALA A 115 0.53 2.33 14.86
CA ALA A 115 0.55 2.89 13.51
C ALA A 115 -0.84 3.36 13.08
N TRP A 116 -1.85 2.48 13.24
CA TRP A 116 -3.23 2.80 12.93
C TRP A 116 -3.71 4.00 13.73
N LYS A 117 -3.50 4.01 15.06
CA LYS A 117 -3.93 5.12 15.92
C LYS A 117 -3.31 6.45 15.51
N MET A 118 -2.00 6.47 15.22
CA MET A 118 -1.31 7.69 14.81
C MET A 118 -1.83 8.20 13.46
N LEU A 119 -2.02 7.30 12.48
CA LEU A 119 -2.57 7.66 11.18
C LEU A 119 -4.04 8.10 11.26
N ASP A 120 -4.83 7.51 12.15
CA ASP A 120 -6.22 7.89 12.36
C ASP A 120 -6.34 9.28 12.98
N VAL A 121 -5.47 9.62 13.93
CA VAL A 121 -5.37 10.98 14.46
C VAL A 121 -4.98 11.96 13.35
N ALA A 122 -3.99 11.62 12.51
CA ALA A 122 -3.62 12.44 11.35
C ALA A 122 -4.81 12.69 10.41
N ARG A 123 -5.57 11.61 10.08
CA ARG A 123 -6.78 11.68 9.27
C ARG A 123 -7.83 12.60 9.89
N ALA A 124 -8.14 12.39 11.17
CA ALA A 124 -9.15 13.16 11.88
C ALA A 124 -8.82 14.66 11.97
N ILE A 125 -7.54 15.02 12.04
CA ILE A 125 -7.11 16.42 11.99
C ILE A 125 -7.20 16.95 10.55
N ALA A 126 -6.70 16.21 9.56
CA ALA A 126 -6.71 16.61 8.15
C ALA A 126 -8.15 16.79 7.60
N GLU A 127 -9.10 15.95 8.02
CA GLU A 127 -10.52 16.03 7.63
C GLU A 127 -11.21 17.31 8.09
N LYS A 128 -10.75 17.95 9.17
CA LYS A 128 -11.29 19.24 9.63
C LYS A 128 -11.03 20.38 8.66
N HIS A 129 -10.03 20.24 7.79
CA HIS A 129 -9.73 21.21 6.75
C HIS A 129 -10.51 20.92 5.48
N TRP A 130 -11.10 21.98 4.92
CA TRP A 130 -11.88 21.92 3.69
C TRP A 130 -10.94 21.79 2.49
N GLY A 131 -11.31 20.94 1.53
CA GLY A 131 -10.58 20.77 0.27
C GLY A 131 -9.75 19.48 0.20
N ASP A 132 -9.37 19.14 -1.03
CA ASP A 132 -8.52 18.00 -1.34
C ASP A 132 -7.05 18.41 -1.12
N SER A 133 -6.26 17.53 -0.53
CA SER A 133 -4.82 17.75 -0.32
C SER A 133 -4.04 16.46 -0.54
N MET A 134 -2.76 16.58 -0.92
CA MET A 134 -1.90 15.41 -1.06
C MET A 134 -1.70 14.72 0.30
N GLU A 135 -1.66 15.49 1.39
CA GLU A 135 -1.60 14.95 2.76
C GLU A 135 -2.77 14.01 3.06
N LYS A 136 -4.01 14.31 2.61
CA LYS A 136 -5.15 13.38 2.75
C LYS A 136 -4.98 12.10 1.94
N VAL A 137 -4.47 12.21 0.71
CA VAL A 137 -4.19 11.05 -0.15
C VAL A 137 -3.14 10.15 0.51
N ASP A 138 -2.09 10.75 1.04
CA ASP A 138 -0.98 10.07 1.70
C ASP A 138 -1.42 9.35 2.99
N ILE A 139 -2.22 10.02 3.83
CA ILE A 139 -2.76 9.44 5.06
C ILE A 139 -3.70 8.27 4.76
N LEU A 140 -4.64 8.45 3.81
CA LEU A 140 -5.56 7.37 3.43
C LEU A 140 -4.82 6.18 2.81
N SER A 141 -3.79 6.43 2.01
CA SER A 141 -2.97 5.37 1.44
C SER A 141 -2.22 4.59 2.53
N ALA A 142 -1.68 5.27 3.54
CA ALA A 142 -1.01 4.62 4.66
C ALA A 142 -2.00 3.83 5.55
N LEU A 143 -3.20 4.34 5.79
CA LEU A 143 -4.26 3.59 6.48
C LEU A 143 -4.68 2.33 5.72
N ALA A 144 -4.75 2.41 4.40
CA ALA A 144 -5.02 1.26 3.56
C ALA A 144 -3.91 0.20 3.61
N GLU A 145 -2.64 0.61 3.70
CA GLU A 145 -1.50 -0.30 3.94
C GLU A 145 -1.59 -0.98 5.31
N VAL A 146 -1.93 -0.23 6.37
CA VAL A 146 -2.18 -0.81 7.71
C VAL A 146 -3.32 -1.83 7.67
N ALA A 147 -4.44 -1.50 7.02
CA ALA A 147 -5.56 -2.42 6.89
C ALA A 147 -5.18 -3.68 6.10
N LEU A 148 -4.35 -3.55 5.06
CA LEU A 148 -3.85 -4.67 4.28
C LEU A 148 -2.97 -5.61 5.11
N GLU A 149 -2.09 -5.06 5.95
CA GLU A 149 -1.23 -5.84 6.87
C GLU A 149 -2.06 -6.61 7.90
N ARG A 150 -3.24 -6.08 8.27
CA ARG A 150 -4.22 -6.75 9.13
C ARG A 150 -5.13 -7.73 8.40
N GLU A 151 -4.90 -7.93 7.10
CA GLU A 151 -5.76 -8.72 6.21
C GLU A 151 -7.22 -8.19 6.10
N ASP A 152 -7.47 -6.94 6.48
CA ASP A 152 -8.75 -6.25 6.27
C ASP A 152 -8.79 -5.63 4.87
N ILE A 153 -9.09 -6.50 3.90
CA ILE A 153 -9.12 -6.16 2.47
C ILE A 153 -10.20 -5.11 2.18
N GLU A 154 -11.38 -5.24 2.78
CA GLU A 154 -12.50 -4.34 2.55
C GLU A 154 -12.18 -2.90 2.97
N THR A 155 -11.61 -2.71 4.16
CA THR A 155 -11.18 -1.38 4.64
C THR A 155 -10.05 -0.84 3.78
N SER A 156 -9.05 -1.67 3.46
CA SER A 156 -7.91 -1.29 2.60
C SER A 156 -8.38 -0.77 1.24
N LEU A 157 -9.27 -1.50 0.56
CA LEU A 157 -9.82 -1.09 -0.74
C LEU A 157 -10.60 0.22 -0.65
N SER A 158 -11.44 0.35 0.39
CA SER A 158 -12.24 1.56 0.62
C SER A 158 -11.35 2.80 0.76
N ASP A 159 -10.28 2.71 1.54
CA ASP A 159 -9.39 3.83 1.80
C ASP A 159 -8.52 4.16 0.58
N TYR A 160 -8.01 3.16 -0.16
CA TYR A 160 -7.32 3.42 -1.43
C TYR A 160 -8.24 4.07 -2.49
N GLN A 161 -9.50 3.65 -2.59
CA GLN A 161 -10.46 4.24 -3.53
C GLN A 161 -10.80 5.69 -3.18
N LYS A 162 -10.93 6.02 -1.88
CA LYS A 162 -11.08 7.40 -1.42
C LYS A 162 -9.85 8.23 -1.77
N ALA A 163 -8.65 7.70 -1.49
CA ALA A 163 -7.39 8.35 -1.85
C ALA A 163 -7.32 8.63 -3.37
N LEU A 164 -7.74 7.67 -4.19
CA LEU A 164 -7.73 7.80 -5.65
C LEU A 164 -8.69 8.88 -6.13
N THR A 165 -9.90 8.91 -5.58
CA THR A 165 -10.92 9.91 -5.91
C THR A 165 -10.43 11.34 -5.61
N ILE A 166 -9.76 11.53 -4.46
CA ILE A 166 -9.18 12.82 -4.07
C ILE A 166 -8.04 13.17 -5.03
N LEU A 167 -7.14 12.22 -5.31
CA LEU A 167 -5.99 12.42 -6.17
C LEU A 167 -6.39 12.81 -7.59
N GLU A 168 -7.35 12.11 -8.21
CA GLU A 168 -7.83 12.38 -9.57
C GLU A 168 -8.41 13.79 -9.76
N ARG A 169 -8.87 14.42 -8.68
CA ARG A 169 -9.36 15.81 -8.70
C ARG A 169 -8.23 16.86 -8.62
N MET A 170 -7.04 16.44 -8.20
CA MET A 170 -5.91 17.33 -7.93
C MET A 170 -4.82 17.31 -8.99
N VAL A 171 -4.60 16.17 -9.65
CA VAL A 171 -3.46 15.97 -10.54
C VAL A 171 -3.89 15.77 -12.00
N GLU A 172 -2.95 15.90 -12.92
CA GLU A 172 -3.19 15.61 -14.33
C GLU A 172 -3.61 14.13 -14.54
N PRO A 173 -4.47 13.82 -15.52
CA PRO A 173 -4.99 12.45 -15.72
C PRO A 173 -3.93 11.37 -16.00
N ASP A 174 -2.74 11.76 -16.46
CA ASP A 174 -1.59 10.90 -16.70
C ASP A 174 -0.51 11.03 -15.61
N SER A 175 -0.87 11.55 -14.43
CA SER A 175 0.04 11.62 -13.28
C SER A 175 0.50 10.23 -12.85
N ARG A 176 1.81 10.07 -12.61
CA ARG A 176 2.39 8.83 -12.09
C ARG A 176 1.75 8.36 -10.78
N HIS A 177 1.28 9.29 -9.94
CA HIS A 177 0.63 8.97 -8.67
C HIS A 177 -0.71 8.23 -8.88
N ILE A 178 -1.43 8.54 -9.97
CA ILE A 178 -2.65 7.81 -10.33
C ILE A 178 -2.30 6.36 -10.69
N ALA A 179 -1.22 6.15 -11.45
CA ALA A 179 -0.77 4.80 -11.81
C ALA A 179 -0.36 3.99 -10.57
N GLU A 180 0.40 4.60 -9.66
CA GLU A 180 0.81 3.98 -8.41
C GLU A 180 -0.38 3.52 -7.58
N LEU A 181 -1.37 4.38 -7.37
CA LEU A 181 -2.50 4.06 -6.52
C LEU A 181 -3.43 3.01 -7.15
N ASN A 182 -3.60 3.04 -8.48
CA ASN A 182 -4.29 1.96 -9.20
C ASN A 182 -3.55 0.62 -9.04
N PHE A 183 -2.22 0.63 -9.07
CA PHE A 183 -1.43 -0.58 -8.85
C PHE A 183 -1.56 -1.10 -7.41
N ARG A 184 -1.58 -0.22 -6.40
CA ARG A 184 -1.84 -0.61 -4.99
C ARG A 184 -3.22 -1.25 -4.82
N ILE A 185 -4.26 -0.70 -5.45
CA ILE A 185 -5.61 -1.30 -5.43
C ILE A 185 -5.60 -2.67 -6.10
N CYS A 186 -4.92 -2.82 -7.25
CA CYS A 186 -4.74 -4.10 -7.92
C CYS A 186 -4.11 -5.15 -6.99
N LEU A 187 -3.04 -4.78 -6.27
CA LEU A 187 -2.37 -5.67 -5.32
C LEU A 187 -3.29 -6.05 -4.15
N CYS A 188 -4.02 -5.09 -3.59
CA CYS A 188 -4.98 -5.33 -2.52
C CYS A 188 -6.07 -6.35 -2.95
N LEU A 189 -6.61 -6.20 -4.17
CA LEU A 189 -7.59 -7.14 -4.73
C LEU A 189 -7.01 -8.54 -4.98
N GLU A 190 -5.75 -8.64 -5.42
CA GLU A 190 -5.07 -9.93 -5.59
C GLU A 190 -4.88 -10.64 -4.25
N ILE A 191 -4.42 -9.93 -3.22
CA ILE A 191 -4.29 -10.46 -1.86
C ILE A 191 -5.66 -10.92 -1.35
N GLY A 192 -6.71 -10.14 -1.61
CA GLY A 192 -8.09 -10.47 -1.32
C GLY A 192 -8.71 -11.56 -2.20
N SER A 193 -7.93 -12.25 -3.05
CA SER A 193 -8.40 -13.31 -3.94
C SER A 193 -9.52 -12.87 -4.91
N LYS A 194 -9.51 -11.60 -5.33
CA LYS A 194 -10.45 -10.99 -6.31
C LYS A 194 -9.72 -10.55 -7.61
N PRO A 195 -8.98 -11.43 -8.32
CA PRO A 195 -8.14 -11.03 -9.45
C PRO A 195 -8.94 -10.47 -10.63
N GLN A 196 -10.19 -10.89 -10.84
CA GLN A 196 -11.05 -10.35 -11.91
C GLN A 196 -11.38 -8.87 -11.69
N GLU A 197 -11.55 -8.46 -10.43
CA GLU A 197 -11.77 -7.06 -10.07
C GLU A 197 -10.48 -6.23 -10.17
N ALA A 198 -9.31 -6.86 -10.06
CA ALA A 198 -7.99 -6.21 -10.14
C ALA A 198 -7.61 -5.77 -11.57
N ILE A 199 -8.05 -6.52 -12.58
CA ILE A 199 -7.76 -6.27 -14.00
C ILE A 199 -7.97 -4.80 -14.43
N PRO A 200 -9.15 -4.17 -14.21
CA PRO A 200 -9.38 -2.79 -14.66
C PRO A 200 -8.40 -1.80 -14.02
N TYR A 201 -7.99 -1.99 -12.77
CA TYR A 201 -7.02 -1.14 -12.10
C TYR A 201 -5.61 -1.33 -12.68
N CYS A 202 -5.20 -2.57 -12.95
CA CYS A 202 -3.93 -2.85 -13.61
C CYS A 202 -3.88 -2.21 -15.02
N GLN A 203 -4.94 -2.37 -15.81
CA GLN A 203 -5.06 -1.76 -17.13
C GLN A 203 -5.03 -0.23 -17.07
N LYS A 204 -5.69 0.37 -16.07
CA LYS A 204 -5.66 1.82 -15.84
C LYS A 204 -4.25 2.30 -15.50
N ALA A 205 -3.53 1.62 -14.62
CA ALA A 205 -2.13 1.94 -14.29
C ALA A 205 -1.22 1.90 -15.54
N ILE A 206 -1.33 0.84 -16.35
CA ILE A 206 -0.59 0.70 -17.62
C ILE A 206 -0.92 1.87 -18.57
N SER A 207 -2.20 2.19 -18.74
CA SER A 207 -2.65 3.28 -19.62
C SER A 207 -2.12 4.65 -19.19
N VAL A 208 -2.09 4.92 -17.89
CA VAL A 208 -1.56 6.17 -17.32
C VAL A 208 -0.05 6.27 -17.57
N CYS A 209 0.72 5.21 -17.27
CA CYS A 209 2.15 5.16 -17.55
C CYS A 209 2.46 5.41 -19.04
N LYS A 210 1.75 4.74 -19.95
CA LYS A 210 1.93 4.93 -21.40
C LYS A 210 1.65 6.37 -21.84
N SER A 211 0.58 6.97 -21.33
CA SER A 211 0.19 8.35 -21.66
C SER A 211 1.25 9.34 -21.18
N ARG A 212 1.76 9.14 -19.96
CA ARG A 212 2.82 9.98 -19.38
C ARG A 212 4.12 9.88 -20.15
N VAL A 213 4.56 8.66 -20.48
CA VAL A 213 5.75 8.42 -21.30
C VAL A 213 5.62 9.09 -22.66
N GLN A 214 4.48 8.94 -23.33
CA GLN A 214 4.24 9.56 -24.63
C GLN A 214 4.32 11.09 -24.56
N ARG A 215 3.70 11.70 -23.52
CA ARG A 215 3.76 13.15 -23.32
C ARG A 215 5.20 13.63 -23.07
N LEU A 216 5.94 12.95 -22.19
CA LEU A 216 7.33 13.28 -21.90
C LEU A 216 8.24 13.14 -23.13
N LEU A 217 8.07 12.10 -23.95
CA LEU A 217 8.82 11.93 -25.20
C LEU A 217 8.58 13.09 -26.18
N ASN A 218 7.34 13.57 -26.28
CA ASN A 218 7.02 14.73 -27.12
C ASN A 218 7.66 16.03 -26.59
N GLU A 219 7.70 16.21 -25.26
CA GLU A 219 8.35 17.35 -24.61
C GLU A 219 9.88 17.33 -24.80
N VAL A 220 10.51 16.17 -24.65
CA VAL A 220 11.95 16.00 -24.90
C VAL A 220 12.30 16.30 -26.35
N LYS A 221 11.47 15.80 -27.29
CA LYS A 221 11.66 16.08 -28.73
C LYS A 221 11.54 17.57 -29.05
N SER A 222 10.55 18.27 -28.48
CA SER A 222 10.35 19.69 -28.75
C SER A 222 11.47 20.58 -28.17
N LEU A 223 12.03 20.20 -27.01
CA LEU A 223 13.21 20.86 -26.43
C LEU A 223 14.45 20.71 -27.33
N GLY A 224 14.68 19.51 -27.89
CA GLY A 224 15.77 19.25 -28.82
C GLY A 224 15.66 20.04 -30.13
N GLU A 225 14.45 20.17 -30.68
CA GLU A 225 14.21 20.96 -31.91
C GLU A 225 14.42 22.47 -31.66
N SER A 226 14.04 22.99 -30.49
CA SER A 226 14.22 24.41 -30.14
C SER A 226 15.69 24.82 -30.06
N ALA A 227 16.55 23.97 -29.47
CA ALA A 227 18.00 24.21 -29.37
C ALA A 227 18.73 24.24 -30.73
N THR A 228 18.19 23.57 -31.75
CA THR A 228 18.78 23.56 -33.12
C THR A 228 18.36 24.75 -34.00
N SER A 229 17.31 25.48 -33.59
CA SER A 229 16.77 26.62 -34.35
C SER A 229 17.39 27.98 -33.96
N SER A 230 18.10 28.05 -32.83
CA SER A 230 18.88 29.22 -32.41
C SER A 230 20.20 29.31 -33.17
N ALA A 231 20.16 29.85 -34.39
CA ALA A 231 21.34 30.37 -35.09
C ALA A 231 21.94 31.57 -34.30
N PRO A 232 23.26 31.79 -34.32
CA PRO A 232 23.92 32.70 -33.40
C PRO A 232 23.62 34.15 -33.78
N ALA A 233 22.75 34.81 -33.04
CA ALA A 233 22.68 36.27 -33.02
C ALA A 233 23.77 36.77 -32.06
N GLU A 234 24.67 37.56 -32.61
CA GLU A 234 25.85 38.12 -31.97
C GLU A 234 25.53 38.99 -30.74
N LEU A 235 26.30 38.72 -29.67
CA LEU A 235 26.88 39.64 -28.68
C LEU A 235 25.96 40.31 -27.62
N ASP A 236 26.43 40.15 -26.37
CA ASP A 236 26.14 40.92 -25.14
C ASP A 236 25.08 40.35 -24.17
N ASP A 237 25.50 39.45 -23.26
CA ASP A 237 25.34 39.56 -21.79
C ASP A 237 25.74 38.23 -21.09
N GLY A 238 26.99 38.16 -20.60
CA GLY A 238 27.71 36.93 -20.28
C GLY A 238 27.37 36.21 -18.96
N ILE A 239 26.19 36.42 -18.37
CA ILE A 239 25.88 35.84 -17.04
C ILE A 239 24.53 35.09 -16.99
N GLN A 240 23.60 35.29 -17.93
CA GLN A 240 22.26 34.65 -17.86
C GLN A 240 22.12 33.37 -18.71
N GLN A 241 22.88 33.21 -19.80
CA GLN A 241 22.71 32.08 -20.73
C GLN A 241 23.15 30.72 -20.16
N SER A 242 24.22 30.67 -19.37
CA SER A 242 24.69 29.38 -18.83
C SER A 242 23.72 28.79 -17.81
N SER A 243 23.09 29.64 -16.98
CA SER A 243 22.11 29.18 -15.99
C SER A 243 20.85 28.59 -16.64
N SER A 244 20.43 29.10 -17.81
CA SER A 244 19.29 28.55 -18.55
C SER A 244 19.61 27.24 -19.26
N GLU A 245 20.82 27.09 -19.79
CA GLU A 245 21.27 25.84 -20.43
C GLU A 245 21.42 24.71 -19.39
N PHE A 246 22.06 24.98 -18.24
CA PHE A 246 22.18 23.99 -17.16
C PHE A 246 20.82 23.58 -16.57
N GLN A 247 19.85 24.50 -16.50
CA GLN A 247 18.49 24.18 -16.04
C GLN A 247 17.72 23.32 -17.06
N ASN A 248 17.88 23.59 -18.35
CA ASN A 248 17.28 22.81 -19.42
C ASN A 248 17.89 21.41 -19.52
N ASP A 249 19.21 21.29 -19.40
CA ASP A 249 19.91 20.00 -19.39
C ASP A 249 19.47 19.15 -18.20
N LYS A 250 19.42 19.74 -17.00
CA LYS A 250 18.91 19.04 -15.82
C LYS A 250 17.45 18.60 -16.00
N LEU A 251 16.59 19.48 -16.51
CA LEU A 251 15.19 19.16 -16.77
C LEU A 251 15.03 18.04 -17.81
N LEU A 252 15.86 18.04 -18.86
CA LEU A 252 15.89 16.98 -19.86
C LEU A 252 16.27 15.64 -19.21
N THR A 253 17.35 15.61 -18.44
CA THR A 253 17.79 14.39 -17.74
C THR A 253 16.74 13.88 -16.76
N ASP A 254 16.05 14.78 -16.04
CA ASP A 254 14.98 14.41 -15.10
C ASP A 254 13.79 13.78 -15.85
N LYS A 255 13.44 14.29 -17.06
CA LYS A 255 12.38 13.73 -17.91
C LYS A 255 12.75 12.38 -18.51
N GLU A 256 14.00 12.23 -18.98
CA GLU A 256 14.51 10.98 -19.53
C GLU A 256 14.54 9.87 -18.47
N ALA A 257 14.98 10.18 -17.24
CA ALA A 257 14.94 9.25 -16.12
C ALA A 257 13.49 8.85 -15.74
N GLU A 258 12.54 9.79 -15.77
CA GLU A 258 11.12 9.48 -15.55
C GLU A 258 10.57 8.56 -16.66
N ILE A 259 10.92 8.80 -17.93
CA ILE A 259 10.53 7.93 -19.05
C ILE A 259 11.05 6.51 -18.85
N GLU A 260 12.32 6.34 -18.50
CA GLU A 260 12.92 5.03 -18.28
C GLU A 260 12.20 4.28 -17.15
N THR A 261 12.00 4.95 -16.01
CA THR A 261 11.33 4.39 -14.84
C THR A 261 9.91 3.93 -15.16
N LEU A 262 9.12 4.78 -15.81
CA LEU A 262 7.72 4.48 -16.15
C LEU A 262 7.61 3.41 -17.24
N SER A 263 8.55 3.36 -18.18
CA SER A 263 8.60 2.32 -19.21
C SER A 263 8.91 0.95 -18.62
N GLY A 264 9.86 0.90 -17.67
CA GLY A 264 10.16 -0.31 -16.90
C GLY A 264 8.95 -0.81 -16.13
N LEU A 265 8.32 0.07 -15.33
CA LEU A 265 7.11 -0.25 -14.57
C LEU A 265 5.98 -0.74 -15.49
N CYS A 266 5.75 -0.06 -16.61
CA CYS A 266 4.73 -0.46 -17.58
C CYS A 266 4.99 -1.88 -18.11
N GLY A 267 6.25 -2.21 -18.44
CA GLY A 267 6.61 -3.55 -18.91
C GLY A 267 6.38 -4.63 -17.85
N ASP A 268 6.62 -4.33 -16.58
CA ASP A 268 6.38 -5.29 -15.49
C ASP A 268 4.88 -5.49 -15.21
N LEU A 269 4.10 -4.41 -15.25
CA LEU A 269 2.64 -4.47 -15.15
C LEU A 269 2.03 -5.27 -16.31
N GLU A 270 2.52 -5.10 -17.54
CA GLU A 270 2.05 -5.86 -18.70
C GLU A 270 2.35 -7.36 -18.60
N LYS A 271 3.53 -7.73 -18.11
CA LYS A 271 3.86 -9.14 -17.82
C LYS A 271 2.92 -9.70 -16.76
N LYS A 272 2.63 -8.93 -15.72
CA LYS A 272 1.72 -9.33 -14.64
C LYS A 272 0.28 -9.48 -15.13
N ALA A 273 -0.16 -8.66 -16.08
CA ALA A 273 -1.48 -8.75 -16.69
C ALA A 273 -1.62 -9.85 -17.76
N SER A 274 -0.52 -10.44 -18.25
CA SER A 274 -0.52 -11.38 -19.39
C SER A 274 -0.91 -12.85 -19.09
N PRO A 275 -1.05 -13.31 -17.83
CA PRO A 275 -1.64 -14.62 -17.55
C PRO A 275 -2.87 -14.59 -16.59
N ILE A 276 -3.63 -13.49 -16.54
CA ILE A 276 -4.97 -13.44 -15.89
C ILE A 276 -6.06 -13.73 -16.93
#